data_AF-A0A438E362-F1
#
_entry.id   AF-A0A438E362-F1
#
_cell.length_a   1.000
_cell.length_b   1.000
_cell.length_c   1.000
_cell.angle_alpha   90.00
_cell.angle_beta   90.00
_cell.angle_gamma   90.00
#
_symmetry.space_group_name_H-M   'P 1'
#
loop_
_entity.id
_entity.type
_entity.pdbx_description
1 polymer ?
#
loop_
_entity_poly.entity_id
_entity_poly.type
_entity_poly.pdbx_seq_one_letter_code
_entity_poly.pdbx_strand_id
1 'polypeptide(L)'
;MSEVLKILFYFFKPCRYDSRNSILEWSILLIDNSNRSGSMEFVVPPADSSVFFPISVRFTAAKTFSDLKVVNVLPLRGGPPPKFSQRTTLITENYQVV
;
A
#
# COMPACT_ATOMS: atom_id res chain seq x y z
N MET A 1 9.09 -5.74 -33.36
CA MET A 1 7.74 -5.24 -33.04
C MET A 1 7.58 -5.46 -31.54
N SER A 2 7.86 -4.43 -30.74
CA SER A 2 7.84 -4.51 -29.28
C SER A 2 6.40 -4.33 -28.80
N GLU A 3 5.83 -5.33 -28.13
CA GLU A 3 4.56 -5.19 -27.45
C GLU A 3 4.71 -4.23 -26.28
N VAL A 4 4.12 -3.04 -26.42
CA VAL A 4 4.04 -2.05 -25.34
C VAL A 4 2.73 -2.32 -24.62
N LEU A 5 2.80 -2.86 -23.40
CA LEU A 5 1.65 -2.95 -22.52
C LEU A 5 1.23 -1.52 -22.13
N LYS A 6 0.22 -0.97 -22.82
CA LYS A 6 -0.32 0.37 -22.57
C LYS A 6 -1.42 0.30 -21.53
N ILE A 7 -1.15 0.76 -20.32
CA ILE A 7 -2.17 1.15 -19.34
C ILE A 7 -1.86 2.59 -18.94
N LEU A 8 -2.77 3.51 -19.27
CA LEU A 8 -2.56 4.96 -19.28
C LEU A 8 -2.63 5.59 -17.87
N PHE A 9 -1.82 6.63 -17.56
CA PHE A 9 -2.19 7.94 -16.95
C PHE A 9 -1.15 8.57 -15.97
N TYR A 10 -0.27 9.46 -16.44
CA TYR A 10 0.44 10.55 -15.72
C TYR A 10 0.48 10.57 -14.16
N PHE A 11 1.64 10.24 -13.55
CA PHE A 11 2.29 11.01 -12.46
C PHE A 11 3.76 10.57 -12.27
N PHE A 12 4.70 11.51 -12.36
CA PHE A 12 6.14 11.28 -12.19
C PHE A 12 6.49 11.10 -10.69
N LYS A 13 6.53 9.85 -10.22
CA LYS A 13 7.18 9.47 -8.94
C LYS A 13 8.33 8.51 -9.22
N PRO A 14 9.47 8.59 -8.50
CA PRO A 14 10.63 7.76 -8.76
C PRO A 14 10.32 6.28 -8.46
N CYS A 15 10.53 5.43 -9.46
CA CYS A 15 10.57 3.98 -9.30
C CYS A 15 12.00 3.54 -8.94
N ARG A 16 12.12 2.39 -8.28
CA ARG A 16 13.42 1.78 -7.95
C ARG A 16 13.47 0.38 -8.51
N TYR A 17 14.51 0.06 -9.27
CA TYR A 17 14.73 -1.29 -9.77
C TYR A 17 15.71 -2.04 -8.87
N ASP A 18 15.26 -3.13 -8.26
CA ASP A 18 16.08 -4.10 -7.55
C ASP A 18 16.49 -5.21 -8.52
N SER A 19 17.69 -5.11 -9.06
CA SER A 19 18.23 -6.08 -10.02
C SER A 19 18.50 -7.46 -9.43
N ARG A 20 18.70 -7.56 -8.11
CA ARG A 20 18.96 -8.86 -7.45
C ARG A 20 17.72 -9.73 -7.46
N ASN A 21 16.57 -9.11 -7.20
CA ASN A 21 15.28 -9.79 -7.13
C ASN A 21 14.45 -9.62 -8.41
N SER A 22 14.93 -8.83 -9.38
CA SER A 22 14.19 -8.43 -10.59
C SER A 22 12.85 -7.76 -10.28
N ILE A 23 12.85 -6.84 -9.30
CA ILE A 23 11.64 -6.15 -8.83
C ILE A 23 11.69 -4.68 -9.24
N LEU A 24 10.62 -4.20 -9.87
CA LEU A 24 10.36 -2.77 -10.04
C LEU A 24 9.46 -2.29 -8.89
N GLU A 25 10.02 -1.50 -7.98
CA GLU A 25 9.31 -0.95 -6.83
C GLU A 25 8.77 0.45 -7.14
N TRP A 26 7.44 0.60 -7.03
CA TRP A 26 6.78 1.89 -7.02
C TRP A 26 6.49 2.34 -5.58
N SER A 27 7.02 3.49 -5.19
CA SER A 27 6.79 4.06 -3.87
C SER A 27 6.01 5.38 -3.95
N ILE A 28 4.89 5.44 -3.23
CA ILE A 28 4.11 6.66 -3.01
C ILE A 28 4.09 6.91 -1.50
N LEU A 29 4.60 8.07 -1.08
CA LEU A 29 4.76 8.39 0.35
C LEU A 29 3.42 8.53 1.09
N LEU A 30 2.41 9.10 0.44
CA LEU A 30 1.10 9.35 1.03
C LEU A 30 0.03 9.28 -0.05
N ILE A 31 -1.03 8.52 0.21
CA ILE A 31 -2.26 8.47 -0.59
C ILE A 31 -3.41 8.93 0.30
N ASP A 32 -4.11 9.98 -0.13
CA ASP A 32 -5.28 10.56 0.50
C ASP A 32 -6.29 11.05 -0.56
N ASN A 33 -7.29 11.83 -0.14
CA ASN A 33 -8.35 12.28 -1.03
C ASN A 33 -7.88 13.21 -2.17
N SER A 34 -6.71 13.84 -2.03
CA SER A 34 -6.13 14.72 -3.05
C SER A 34 -5.46 13.96 -4.20
N ASN A 35 -5.09 12.70 -4.00
CA ASN A 35 -4.32 11.88 -4.95
C ASN A 35 -4.80 10.42 -4.99
N ARG A 36 -6.11 10.23 -5.09
CA ARG A 36 -6.80 8.92 -5.09
C ARG A 36 -6.47 8.02 -6.30
N SER A 37 -5.80 8.55 -7.30
CA SER A 37 -5.40 7.83 -8.50
C SER A 37 -3.95 8.13 -8.82
N GLY A 38 -3.24 7.10 -9.26
CA GLY A 38 -1.89 7.19 -9.79
C GLY A 38 -1.65 6.05 -10.77
N SER A 39 -0.57 6.16 -11.52
CA SER A 39 -0.19 5.22 -12.56
C SER A 39 1.32 5.08 -12.61
N MET A 40 1.79 3.93 -13.06
CA MET A 40 3.20 3.66 -13.37
C MET A 40 3.29 3.05 -14.76
N GLU A 41 4.14 3.66 -15.59
CA GLU A 41 4.45 3.16 -16.93
C GLU A 41 5.94 2.80 -16.99
N PHE A 42 6.26 1.65 -17.58
CA PHE A 42 7.63 1.19 -17.78
C PHE A 42 7.74 0.38 -19.09
N VAL A 43 8.95 0.29 -19.62
CA VAL A 43 9.25 -0.47 -20.84
C VAL A 43 10.25 -1.56 -20.50
N VAL A 44 10.02 -2.75 -21.05
CA VAL A 44 10.84 -3.94 -20.88
C VAL A 44 11.16 -4.56 -22.24
N PRO A 45 12.22 -5.37 -22.34
CA PRO A 45 12.40 -6.28 -23.47
C PRO A 45 11.19 -7.20 -23.66
N PRO A 46 11.01 -7.81 -24.85
CA PRO A 46 9.94 -8.77 -25.08
C PRO A 46 9.94 -9.86 -23.99
N ALA A 47 8.79 -10.00 -23.32
CA ALA A 47 8.59 -10.96 -22.25
C ALA A 47 7.11 -11.38 -22.24
N ASP A 48 6.85 -12.59 -21.77
CA ASP A 48 5.47 -13.04 -21.54
C ASP A 48 4.82 -12.22 -20.41
N SER A 49 3.56 -11.81 -20.56
CA SER A 49 2.91 -10.95 -19.56
C SER A 49 2.77 -11.60 -18.18
N SER A 50 2.76 -12.92 -18.09
CA SER A 50 2.65 -13.64 -16.81
C SER A 50 3.81 -13.37 -15.86
N VAL A 51 4.98 -12.94 -16.37
CA VAL A 51 6.16 -12.67 -15.54
C VAL A 51 6.00 -11.43 -14.65
N PHE A 52 5.01 -10.57 -14.92
CA PHE A 52 4.73 -9.37 -14.13
C PHE A 52 3.76 -9.63 -12.96
N PHE A 53 3.25 -10.86 -12.84
CA PHE A 53 2.29 -11.24 -11.81
C PHE A 53 2.90 -12.27 -10.84
N PRO A 54 2.51 -12.23 -9.55
CA PRO A 54 1.56 -11.30 -8.95
C PRO A 54 2.17 -9.93 -8.63
N ILE A 55 1.37 -8.87 -8.78
CA ILE A 55 1.76 -7.52 -8.33
C ILE A 55 1.47 -7.43 -6.83
N SER A 56 2.50 -7.24 -6.01
CA SER A 56 2.37 -7.10 -4.56
C SER A 56 2.18 -5.64 -4.15
N VAL A 57 1.15 -5.34 -3.36
CA VAL A 57 0.87 -4.00 -2.83
C VAL A 57 1.09 -3.99 -1.31
N ARG A 58 1.86 -3.01 -0.83
CA ARG A 58 2.15 -2.84 0.60
C ARG A 58 1.87 -1.41 1.04
N PHE A 59 1.07 -1.25 2.09
CA PHE A 59 0.85 0.06 2.71
C PHE A 59 0.53 -0.07 4.20
N THR A 60 0.61 1.06 4.89
CA THR A 60 0.10 1.19 6.26
C THR A 60 -0.84 2.39 6.35
N ALA A 61 -1.81 2.34 7.24
CA ALA A 61 -2.70 3.47 7.52
C ALA A 61 -2.93 3.62 9.02
N ALA A 62 -3.08 4.86 9.48
CA ALA A 62 -3.42 5.15 10.88
C ALA A 62 -4.90 4.89 11.22
N LYS A 63 -5.72 4.59 10.21
CA LYS A 63 -7.14 4.23 10.34
C LYS A 63 -7.35 2.80 9.87
N THR A 64 -8.10 2.04 10.64
CA THR A 64 -8.55 0.70 10.26
C THR A 64 -9.71 0.79 9.29
N PHE A 65 -9.91 -0.27 8.50
CA PHE A 65 -11.04 -0.38 7.59
C PHE A 65 -12.39 -0.36 8.32
N SER A 66 -12.46 -1.01 9.50
CA SER A 66 -13.66 -1.11 10.33
C SER A 66 -13.89 0.08 11.28
N ASP A 67 -12.98 1.05 11.31
CA ASP A 67 -12.98 2.20 12.24
C ASP A 67 -13.13 1.85 13.74
N LEU A 68 -12.62 0.67 14.14
CA LEU A 68 -12.67 0.20 15.53
C LEU A 68 -11.80 1.08 16.45
N LYS A 69 -12.39 1.54 17.57
CA LYS A 69 -11.75 2.45 18.53
C LYS A 69 -11.96 1.98 19.97
N VAL A 70 -10.93 2.11 20.81
CA VAL A 70 -11.06 1.92 22.26
C VAL A 70 -11.60 3.22 22.84
N VAL A 71 -12.83 3.18 23.36
CA VAL A 71 -13.50 4.38 23.85
C VAL A 71 -13.15 4.67 25.31
N ASN A 72 -12.95 3.63 26.12
CA ASN A 72 -12.64 3.78 27.54
C ASN A 72 -11.96 2.54 28.11
N VAL A 73 -11.25 2.71 29.23
CA VAL A 73 -10.69 1.63 30.07
C VAL A 73 -11.34 1.72 31.45
N LEU A 74 -11.96 0.63 31.90
CA LEU A 74 -12.71 0.60 33.15
C LEU A 74 -12.00 -0.25 34.22
N PRO A 75 -11.83 0.25 35.45
CA PRO A 75 -11.22 -0.52 36.53
C PRO A 75 -12.19 -1.59 37.07
N LEU A 76 -11.68 -2.81 37.28
CA LEU A 76 -12.49 -3.95 37.73
C LEU A 76 -12.98 -3.83 39.19
N ARG A 77 -12.25 -3.10 40.04
CA ARG A 77 -12.55 -2.97 41.47
C ARG A 77 -13.13 -1.60 41.85
N GLY A 78 -13.67 -0.87 40.86
CA GLY A 78 -14.11 0.51 41.04
C GLY A 78 -12.94 1.51 41.07
N GLY A 79 -13.27 2.80 41.08
CA GLY A 79 -12.29 3.90 41.00
C GLY A 79 -12.34 4.67 39.68
N PRO A 80 -11.59 5.78 39.56
CA PRO A 80 -11.58 6.59 38.35
C PRO A 80 -10.95 5.82 37.17
N PRO A 81 -11.43 6.04 35.93
CA PRO A 81 -10.80 5.47 34.73
C PRO A 81 -9.31 5.86 34.64
N PRO A 82 -8.40 4.90 34.42
CA PRO A 82 -6.99 5.22 34.23
C PRO A 82 -6.78 5.99 32.92
N LYS A 83 -5.71 6.80 32.88
CA LYS A 83 -5.25 7.39 31.62
C LYS A 83 -4.76 6.27 30.70
N PHE A 84 -5.14 6.33 29.44
CA PHE A 84 -4.66 5.40 28.42
C PHE A 84 -4.25 6.14 27.15
N SER A 85 -3.46 5.46 26.32
CA SER A 85 -3.10 5.90 24.98
C SER A 85 -3.32 4.73 24.02
N GLN A 86 -3.78 5.02 22.81
CA GLN A 86 -4.03 4.04 21.77
C GLN A 86 -3.20 4.38 20.52
N ARG A 87 -2.60 3.36 19.92
CA ARG A 87 -2.04 3.42 18.57
C ARG A 87 -2.74 2.39 17.71
N THR A 88 -3.31 2.84 16.60
CA THR A 88 -4.01 2.00 15.63
C THR A 88 -3.26 2.01 14.31
N THR A 89 -3.06 0.83 13.72
CA THR A 89 -2.41 0.69 12.42
C THR A 89 -3.14 -0.38 11.61
N LEU A 90 -3.46 -0.07 10.36
CA LEU A 90 -3.82 -1.04 9.33
C LEU A 90 -2.56 -1.40 8.55
N ILE A 91 -2.31 -2.69 8.34
CA ILE A 91 -1.15 -3.20 7.62
C ILE A 91 -1.66 -4.26 6.63
N THR A 92 -1.14 -4.25 5.41
CA THR A 92 -1.41 -5.29 4.41
C THR A 92 -0.66 -6.58 4.75
N GLU A 93 -1.34 -7.72 4.68
CA GLU A 93 -0.68 -9.05 4.63
C GLU A 93 -0.43 -9.45 3.18
N ASN A 94 -1.29 -10.28 2.57
CA ASN A 94 -1.19 -10.72 1.19
C ASN A 94 -2.15 -9.95 0.27
N TYR A 95 -1.80 -8.69 -0.03
CA TYR A 95 -2.57 -7.90 -1.00
C TYR A 95 -1.89 -7.97 -2.37
N GLN A 96 -2.50 -8.72 -3.29
CA GLN A 96 -1.92 -9.03 -4.59
C GLN A 96 -2.94 -8.86 -5.72
N VAL A 97 -2.44 -8.48 -6.90
CA VAL A 97 -3.16 -8.60 -8.17
C VAL A 97 -2.60 -9.81 -8.91
N VAL A 98 -3.49 -10.72 -9.34
CA VAL A 98 -3.15 -11.98 -10.02
C VAL A 98 -3.70 -12.01 -11.44
#